data_AF-A0A3N5A8B8-F1
#
_entry.id   AF-A0A3N5A8B8-F1
#
_cell.length_a   1.000
_cell.length_b   1.000
_cell.length_c   1.000
_cell.angle_alpha   90.00
_cell.angle_beta   90.00
_cell.angle_gamma   90.00
#
_symmetry.space_group_name_H-M   'P 1'
#
loop_
_entity.id
_entity.type
_entity.pdbx_description
1 polymer ?
#
loop_
_entity_poly.entity_id
_entity_poly.type
_entity_poly.pdbx_seq_one_letter_code
_entity_poly.pdbx_strand_id
1 'polypeptide(L)'
;MPGATVVAATTEAEIQRAIVHQVRFDALVIDLTWVDYRVEHDFDGLDVLSLIRACDRTAPVIFAAQGHGMEREHFQEAILQPEVVCMVQKADGLGPVIRCVQTAAFRLPPPTANAVEHFKPDPWSICAYFGRSRGGATAARIAGAIASGRATDAESLAAATGLPLNTVNKLVQVLGPIIEARGEHDPCLRMNAQVIYRWCGQHSCYIQSWCRRNRHSRNAW
;
A
#
# COMPACT_ATOMS: atom_id res chain seq x y z
N MET A 1 29.17 9.16 7.28
CA MET A 1 29.71 9.02 5.92
C MET A 1 30.25 10.37 5.47
N PRO A 2 31.56 10.63 5.56
CA PRO A 2 32.12 11.86 5.02
C PRO A 2 31.89 11.90 3.50
N GLY A 3 31.27 12.97 2.99
CA GLY A 3 31.06 13.17 1.55
C GLY A 3 29.76 12.61 0.95
N ALA A 4 28.85 12.05 1.74
CA ALA A 4 27.53 11.65 1.24
C ALA A 4 26.65 12.88 0.95
N THR A 5 25.95 12.88 -0.19
CA THR A 5 24.93 13.89 -0.51
C THR A 5 23.57 13.32 -0.13
N VAL A 6 22.83 14.04 0.73
CA VAL A 6 21.48 13.66 1.14
C VAL A 6 20.50 14.67 0.57
N VAL A 7 19.46 14.17 -0.07
CA VAL A 7 18.36 14.98 -0.61
C VAL A 7 17.10 14.58 0.12
N ALA A 8 16.58 15.50 0.92
CA ALA A 8 15.32 15.31 1.62
C ALA A 8 14.17 15.84 0.75
N ALA A 9 13.08 15.09 0.74
CA ALA A 9 11.82 15.51 0.14
C ALA A 9 10.68 15.12 1.09
N THR A 10 9.83 16.09 1.41
CA THR A 10 8.78 15.96 2.44
C THR A 10 7.37 16.08 1.87
N THR A 11 7.26 16.55 0.63
CA THR A 11 6.00 16.69 -0.11
C THR A 11 6.04 15.92 -1.41
N GLU A 12 4.88 15.55 -1.96
CA GLU A 12 4.78 14.91 -3.27
C GLU A 12 5.51 15.70 -4.36
N ALA A 13 5.35 17.03 -4.39
CA ALA A 13 6.00 17.89 -5.38
C ALA A 13 7.54 17.90 -5.26
N GLU A 14 8.07 17.88 -4.03
CA GLU A 14 9.51 17.76 -3.79
C GLU A 14 10.03 16.39 -4.22
N ILE A 15 9.27 15.33 -3.95
CA ILE A 15 9.60 13.95 -4.34
C ILE A 15 9.65 13.83 -5.86
N GLN A 16 8.61 14.32 -6.56
CA GLN A 16 8.58 14.37 -8.02
C GLN A 16 9.78 15.13 -8.57
N ARG A 17 10.06 16.33 -8.04
CA ARG A 17 11.20 17.12 -8.49
C ARG A 17 12.54 16.40 -8.26
N ALA A 18 12.72 15.79 -7.09
CA ALA A 18 13.93 15.06 -6.75
C ALA A 18 14.15 13.85 -7.67
N ILE A 19 13.11 13.06 -7.93
CA ILE A 19 13.20 11.86 -8.77
C ILE A 19 13.38 12.21 -10.26
N VAL A 20 12.66 13.23 -10.75
CA VAL A 20 12.69 13.62 -12.17
C VAL A 20 14.01 14.30 -12.55
N HIS A 21 14.53 15.17 -11.69
CA HIS A 21 15.66 16.04 -12.04
C HIS A 21 17.03 15.55 -11.57
N GLN A 22 17.10 14.55 -10.68
CA GLN A 22 18.39 14.10 -10.14
C GLN A 22 18.94 12.84 -10.80
N VAL A 23 20.27 12.80 -10.80
CA VAL A 23 21.10 11.73 -11.33
C VAL A 23 21.21 10.65 -10.25
N ARG A 24 20.38 9.61 -10.39
CA ARG A 24 20.47 8.28 -9.73
C ARG A 24 20.92 8.25 -8.26
N PHE A 25 20.01 7.85 -7.36
CA PHE A 25 20.34 7.55 -5.96
C PHE A 25 20.99 6.17 -5.79
N ASP A 26 21.94 6.05 -4.85
CA ASP A 26 22.54 4.76 -4.46
C ASP A 26 21.62 3.95 -3.51
N ALA A 27 20.79 4.66 -2.75
CA ALA A 27 19.76 4.10 -1.88
C ALA A 27 18.66 5.14 -1.67
N LEU A 28 17.44 4.66 -1.46
CA LEU A 28 16.28 5.48 -1.15
C LEU A 28 15.74 5.07 0.22
N VAL A 29 15.50 6.05 1.09
CA VAL A 29 14.80 5.84 2.36
C VAL A 29 13.45 6.52 2.24
N ILE A 30 12.38 5.75 2.33
CA ILE A 30 11.02 6.21 2.08
C ILE A 30 10.16 5.89 3.31
N ASP A 31 9.37 6.85 3.75
CA ASP A 31 8.33 6.59 4.74
C ASP A 31 7.25 5.70 4.13
N LEU A 32 6.87 4.62 4.82
CA LEU A 32 5.88 3.68 4.28
C LEU A 32 4.50 4.35 4.18
N THR A 33 4.12 5.07 5.24
CA THR A 33 2.90 5.89 5.29
C THR A 33 3.18 7.26 5.91
N TRP A 34 2.42 8.26 5.46
CA TRP A 34 2.40 9.59 6.06
C TRP A 34 1.29 9.65 7.10
N VAL A 35 1.64 10.05 8.33
CA VAL A 35 0.66 10.27 9.42
C VAL A 35 0.24 11.74 9.41
N ASP A 36 -0.39 12.17 8.32
CA ASP A 36 -1.03 13.48 8.18
C ASP A 36 -2.39 13.29 7.51
N TYR A 37 -3.46 13.59 8.26
CA TYR A 37 -4.85 13.44 7.83
C TYR A 37 -5.17 14.17 6.52
N ARG A 38 -4.36 15.18 6.15
CA ARG A 38 -4.53 15.95 4.92
C ARG A 38 -4.08 15.20 3.67
N VAL A 39 -3.20 14.20 3.82
CA VAL A 39 -2.55 13.50 2.69
C VAL A 39 -2.54 11.97 2.82
N GLU A 40 -2.95 11.41 3.96
CA GLU A 40 -2.90 9.95 4.25
C GLU A 40 -3.63 9.07 3.21
N HIS A 41 -4.59 9.65 2.48
CA HIS A 41 -5.33 8.97 1.42
C HIS A 41 -4.80 9.27 0.00
N ASP A 42 -4.01 10.32 -0.17
CA ASP A 42 -3.65 10.86 -1.49
C ASP A 42 -2.29 10.37 -1.97
N PHE A 43 -1.34 10.15 -1.06
CA PHE A 43 0.03 9.77 -1.41
C PHE A 43 0.74 9.00 -0.28
N ASP A 44 1.40 7.90 -0.61
CA ASP A 44 2.20 7.09 0.32
C ASP A 44 3.48 6.52 -0.30
N GLY A 45 4.21 5.71 0.48
CA GLY A 45 5.52 5.23 0.09
C GLY A 45 5.50 4.32 -1.14
N LEU A 46 4.38 3.63 -1.39
CA LEU A 46 4.20 2.78 -2.56
C LEU A 46 3.91 3.62 -3.82
N ASP A 47 3.34 4.82 -3.67
CA ASP A 47 3.25 5.78 -4.78
C ASP A 47 4.62 6.32 -5.17
N VAL A 48 5.50 6.59 -4.19
CA VAL A 48 6.90 6.96 -4.45
C VAL A 48 7.60 5.85 -5.25
N LEU A 49 7.43 4.59 -4.85
CA LEU A 49 7.99 3.45 -5.58
C LEU A 49 7.46 3.36 -7.01
N SER A 50 6.15 3.58 -7.20
CA SER A 50 5.52 3.58 -8.52
C SER A 50 6.06 4.71 -9.42
N LEU A 51 6.31 5.88 -8.84
CA LEU A 51 6.92 7.02 -9.52
C LEU A 51 8.37 6.72 -9.94
N ILE A 52 9.16 6.11 -9.07
CA ILE A 52 10.54 5.70 -9.37
C ILE A 52 10.60 4.73 -10.55
N ARG A 53 9.69 3.74 -10.55
CA ARG A 53 9.55 2.80 -11.68
C ARG A 53 9.15 3.49 -12.97
N ALA A 54 8.19 4.41 -12.91
CA ALA A 54 7.75 5.17 -14.07
C ALA A 54 8.86 6.04 -14.69
N CYS A 55 9.82 6.48 -13.89
CA CYS A 55 10.97 7.26 -14.34
C CYS A 55 12.20 6.41 -14.74
N ASP A 56 12.13 5.08 -14.66
CA ASP A 56 13.27 4.16 -14.88
C ASP A 56 14.50 4.53 -14.03
N ARG A 57 14.25 4.81 -12.74
CA ARG A 57 15.26 5.24 -11.75
C ARG A 57 15.48 4.21 -10.66
N THR A 58 15.60 2.93 -11.02
CA THR A 58 15.71 1.84 -10.05
C THR A 58 16.91 2.03 -9.11
N ALA A 59 16.63 2.11 -7.81
CA ALA A 59 17.60 2.11 -6.72
C ALA A 59 17.06 1.23 -5.59
N PRO A 60 17.92 0.63 -4.75
CA PRO A 60 17.48 -0.10 -3.57
C PRO A 60 16.64 0.79 -2.65
N VAL A 61 15.47 0.30 -2.27
CA VAL A 61 14.51 1.00 -1.42
C VAL A 61 14.52 0.42 -0.02
N ILE A 62 14.55 1.32 0.96
CA ILE A 62 14.42 1.04 2.38
C ILE A 62 13.15 1.73 2.85
N PHE A 63 12.15 0.96 3.29
CA PHE A 63 10.95 1.54 3.86
C PHE A 63 11.08 1.69 5.37
N ALA A 64 10.77 2.89 5.85
CA ALA A 64 10.61 3.21 7.26
C ALA A 64 9.13 3.13 7.64
N ALA A 65 8.77 2.09 8.40
CA ALA A 65 7.45 1.89 8.96
C ALA A 65 7.40 2.41 10.40
N GLN A 66 6.22 2.78 10.86
CA GLN A 66 5.98 3.07 12.27
C GLN A 66 5.78 1.79 13.09
N GLY A 67 5.17 0.76 12.49
CA GLY A 67 4.98 -0.56 13.10
C GLY A 67 3.59 -0.80 13.69
N HIS A 68 2.61 0.04 13.33
CA HIS A 68 1.22 -0.12 13.78
C HIS A 68 0.41 -0.98 12.82
N GLY A 69 -0.71 -1.54 13.30
CA GLY A 69 -1.60 -2.40 12.52
C GLY A 69 -2.13 -1.77 11.21
N MET A 70 -2.28 -0.44 11.15
CA MET A 70 -2.76 0.26 9.95
C MET A 70 -1.80 0.13 8.76
N GLU A 71 -0.50 -0.02 9.01
CA GLU A 71 0.51 -0.18 7.95
C GLU A 71 0.66 -1.62 7.48
N ARG A 72 -0.08 -2.58 8.09
CA ARG A 72 0.07 -4.01 7.80
C ARG A 72 -0.08 -4.30 6.31
N GLU A 73 -1.06 -3.70 5.66
CA GLU A 73 -1.31 -3.96 4.24
C GLU A 73 -0.27 -3.29 3.32
N HIS A 74 0.14 -2.06 3.63
CA HIS A 74 1.27 -1.41 2.96
C HIS A 74 2.54 -2.23 3.07
N PHE A 75 2.79 -2.79 4.26
CA PHE A 75 3.92 -3.68 4.52
C PHE A 75 3.84 -4.96 3.68
N GLN A 76 2.68 -5.63 3.65
CA GLN A 76 2.48 -6.84 2.86
C GLN A 76 2.70 -6.61 1.36
N GLU A 77 2.32 -5.44 0.84
CA GLU A 77 2.64 -5.08 -0.54
C GLU A 77 4.13 -4.74 -0.71
N ALA A 78 4.73 -4.00 0.22
CA ALA A 78 6.12 -3.57 0.14
C ALA A 78 7.10 -4.74 0.07
N ILE A 79 6.89 -5.80 0.85
CA ILE A 79 7.78 -6.97 0.87
C ILE A 79 7.73 -7.80 -0.42
N LEU A 80 6.75 -7.55 -1.30
CA LEU A 80 6.65 -8.20 -2.61
C LEU A 80 7.40 -7.44 -3.71
N GLN A 81 7.93 -6.25 -3.40
CA GLN A 81 8.54 -5.38 -4.40
C GLN A 81 10.05 -5.70 -4.53
N PRO A 82 10.56 -6.00 -5.73
CA PRO A 82 11.95 -6.43 -5.91
C PRO A 82 12.98 -5.34 -5.57
N GLU A 83 12.61 -4.06 -5.61
CA GLU A 83 13.49 -2.94 -5.26
C GLU A 83 13.62 -2.75 -3.75
N VAL A 84 12.69 -3.28 -2.95
CA VAL A 84 12.69 -3.10 -1.49
C VAL A 84 13.63 -4.11 -0.87
N VAL A 85 14.73 -3.61 -0.33
CA VAL A 85 15.80 -4.44 0.26
C VAL A 85 15.71 -4.54 1.77
N CYS A 86 15.16 -3.51 2.43
CA CYS A 86 15.03 -3.47 3.88
C CYS A 86 13.72 -2.83 4.34
N MET A 87 13.20 -3.33 5.46
CA MET A 87 12.15 -2.69 6.26
C MET A 87 12.73 -2.33 7.63
N VAL A 88 12.52 -1.08 8.07
CA VAL A 88 12.97 -0.59 9.38
C VAL A 88 11.80 0.00 10.15
N GLN A 89 11.77 -0.22 11.47
CA GLN A 89 10.80 0.45 12.34
C GLN A 89 11.40 1.77 12.83
N LYS A 90 10.65 2.86 12.71
CA LYS A 90 11.06 4.19 13.17
C LYS A 90 11.37 4.20 14.67
N ALA A 91 10.67 3.37 15.45
CA ALA A 91 10.89 3.19 16.88
C ALA A 91 12.27 2.61 17.24
N ASP A 92 12.93 1.89 16.32
CA ASP A 92 14.25 1.30 16.56
C ASP A 92 15.41 2.32 16.45
N GLY A 93 15.08 3.59 16.18
CA GLY A 93 16.02 4.69 16.03
C GLY A 93 16.79 4.68 14.71
N LEU A 94 17.82 5.51 14.62
CA LEU A 94 18.57 5.74 13.37
C LEU A 94 19.56 4.62 13.01
N GLY A 95 19.98 3.81 13.98
CA GLY A 95 21.00 2.78 13.78
C GLY A 95 20.64 1.78 12.66
N PRO A 96 19.45 1.16 12.68
CA PRO A 96 19.00 0.27 11.61
C PRO A 96 18.93 0.95 10.24
N VAL A 97 18.43 2.19 10.17
CA VAL A 97 18.36 2.97 8.92
C VAL A 97 19.75 3.13 8.31
N ILE A 98 20.72 3.60 9.12
CA ILE A 98 22.09 3.83 8.66
C ILE A 98 22.72 2.52 8.14
N ARG A 99 22.54 1.40 8.85
CA ARG A 99 23.05 0.10 8.41
C ARG A 99 22.43 -0.33 7.08
N CYS A 100 21.11 -0.18 6.93
CA CYS A 100 20.42 -0.53 5.69
C CYS A 100 20.88 0.34 4.51
N VAL A 101 21.09 1.64 4.73
CA VAL A 101 21.63 2.55 3.71
C VAL A 101 23.05 2.16 3.32
N GLN A 102 23.91 1.82 4.29
CA GLN A 102 25.26 1.32 4.00
C GLN A 102 25.22 0.04 3.17
N THR A 103 24.41 -0.95 3.56
CA THR A 103 24.32 -2.21 2.80
C THR A 103 23.78 -1.99 1.40
N ALA A 104 22.74 -1.16 1.25
CA ALA A 104 22.16 -0.81 -0.04
C ALA A 104 23.18 -0.11 -0.96
N ALA A 105 23.84 0.95 -0.47
CA ALA A 105 24.78 1.74 -1.26
C ALA A 105 26.02 0.93 -1.68
N PHE A 106 26.50 0.03 -0.82
CA PHE A 106 27.61 -0.87 -1.13
C PHE A 106 27.19 -2.17 -1.83
N ARG A 107 25.89 -2.35 -2.12
CA ARG A 107 25.33 -3.59 -2.71
C ARG A 107 25.68 -4.86 -1.93
N LEU A 108 25.72 -4.73 -0.61
CA LEU A 108 25.91 -5.84 0.32
C LEU A 108 24.56 -6.48 0.66
N PRO A 109 24.55 -7.75 1.10
CA PRO A 109 23.33 -8.36 1.63
C PRO A 109 22.74 -7.51 2.77
N PRO A 110 21.41 -7.31 2.79
CA PRO A 110 20.75 -6.56 3.86
C PRO A 110 20.92 -7.28 5.21
N PRO A 111 20.92 -6.54 6.34
CA PRO A 111 20.99 -7.16 7.66
C PRO A 111 19.79 -8.09 7.89
N THR A 112 20.03 -9.32 8.34
CA THR A 112 19.01 -10.37 8.57
C THR A 112 17.79 -9.85 9.35
N ALA A 113 17.96 -9.04 10.39
CA ALA A 113 16.80 -8.56 11.16
C ALA A 113 15.85 -7.61 10.38
N ASN A 114 16.33 -6.98 9.30
CA ASN A 114 15.61 -5.96 8.53
C ASN A 114 15.40 -6.37 7.06
N ALA A 115 16.02 -7.46 6.63
CA ALA A 115 15.95 -7.92 5.26
C ALA A 115 14.53 -8.40 4.93
N VAL A 116 14.03 -7.98 3.77
CA VAL A 116 12.66 -8.28 3.32
C VAL A 116 12.39 -9.79 3.24
N GLU A 117 13.42 -10.58 2.92
CA GLU A 117 13.35 -12.03 2.77
C GLU A 117 12.89 -12.79 4.02
N HIS A 118 12.98 -12.17 5.20
CA HIS A 118 12.49 -12.79 6.44
C HIS A 118 10.99 -12.67 6.64
N PHE A 119 10.33 -11.79 5.89
CA PHE A 119 8.91 -11.58 6.03
C PHE A 119 8.14 -12.51 5.09
N LYS A 120 7.20 -13.26 5.67
CA LYS A 120 6.33 -14.15 4.91
C LYS A 120 5.15 -13.35 4.35
N PRO A 121 4.92 -13.36 3.02
CA PRO A 121 3.72 -12.80 2.44
C PRO A 121 2.45 -13.49 2.95
N ASP A 122 1.46 -12.69 3.30
CA ASP A 122 0.13 -13.13 3.67
C ASP A 122 -0.72 -13.36 2.41
N PRO A 123 -1.16 -14.60 2.11
CA PRO A 123 -1.99 -14.89 0.95
C PRO A 123 -3.39 -14.25 1.00
N TRP A 124 -3.77 -13.72 2.17
CA TRP A 124 -5.01 -13.00 2.41
C TRP A 124 -4.78 -11.50 2.69
N SER A 125 -3.58 -10.98 2.38
CA SER A 125 -3.38 -9.55 2.21
C SER A 125 -4.32 -9.00 1.13
N ILE A 126 -4.71 -7.74 1.27
CA ILE A 126 -5.62 -7.06 0.37
C ILE A 126 -4.99 -6.96 -1.03
N CYS A 127 -3.68 -6.68 -1.17
CA CYS A 127 -2.99 -6.74 -2.47
C CYS A 127 -3.12 -8.12 -3.11
N ALA A 128 -2.82 -9.19 -2.36
CA ALA A 128 -2.84 -10.55 -2.89
C ALA A 128 -4.27 -10.95 -3.30
N TYR A 129 -5.29 -10.50 -2.58
CA TYR A 129 -6.69 -10.77 -2.89
C TYR A 129 -7.20 -9.97 -4.10
N PHE A 130 -6.91 -8.68 -4.16
CA PHE A 130 -7.31 -7.80 -5.28
C PHE A 130 -6.55 -8.13 -6.57
N GLY A 131 -5.27 -8.51 -6.46
CA GLY A 131 -4.43 -8.94 -7.57
C GLY A 131 -4.77 -10.33 -8.14
N ARG A 132 -5.81 -11.00 -7.62
CA ARG A 132 -6.31 -12.26 -8.20
C ARG A 132 -6.90 -12.00 -9.61
N SER A 133 -7.40 -13.07 -10.22
CA SER A 133 -8.12 -13.06 -11.51
C SER A 133 -9.29 -12.05 -11.56
N ARG A 134 -10.15 -12.11 -12.58
CA ARG A 134 -11.30 -11.18 -12.72
C ARG A 134 -12.14 -10.95 -11.44
N GLY A 135 -12.22 -11.94 -10.55
CA GLY A 135 -12.88 -11.78 -9.25
C GLY A 135 -12.20 -10.75 -8.32
N GLY A 136 -10.87 -10.72 -8.30
CA GLY A 136 -10.07 -9.76 -7.51
C GLY A 136 -10.25 -8.33 -8.01
N ALA A 137 -10.21 -8.11 -9.32
CA ALA A 137 -10.47 -6.79 -9.90
C ALA A 137 -11.89 -6.26 -9.58
N THR A 138 -12.88 -7.15 -9.52
CA THR A 138 -14.25 -6.79 -9.10
C THR A 138 -14.30 -6.42 -7.62
N ALA A 139 -13.63 -7.20 -6.77
CA ALA A 139 -13.50 -6.90 -5.35
C ALA A 139 -12.83 -5.54 -5.11
N ALA A 140 -11.75 -5.25 -5.82
CA ALA A 140 -11.03 -3.99 -5.73
C ALA A 140 -11.90 -2.79 -6.15
N ARG A 141 -12.66 -2.90 -7.25
CA ARG A 141 -13.58 -1.84 -7.68
C ARG A 141 -14.66 -1.55 -6.64
N ILE A 142 -15.29 -2.60 -6.10
CA ILE A 142 -16.32 -2.45 -5.06
C ILE A 142 -15.72 -1.84 -3.79
N ALA A 143 -14.64 -2.43 -3.28
CA ALA A 143 -13.99 -1.96 -2.07
C ALA A 143 -13.48 -0.52 -2.22
N GLY A 144 -12.88 -0.18 -3.38
CA GLY A 144 -12.41 1.16 -3.69
C GLY A 144 -13.52 2.20 -3.77
N ALA A 145 -14.68 1.86 -4.33
CA ALA A 145 -15.84 2.76 -4.33
C ALA A 145 -16.36 3.05 -2.92
N ILE A 146 -16.43 2.03 -2.06
CA ILE A 146 -16.83 2.18 -0.66
C ILE A 146 -15.78 2.97 0.14
N ALA A 147 -14.52 2.56 0.06
CA ALA A 147 -13.41 3.16 0.81
C ALA A 147 -13.18 4.64 0.47
N SER A 148 -13.50 5.05 -0.77
CA SER A 148 -13.45 6.46 -1.19
C SER A 148 -14.71 7.27 -0.86
N GLY A 149 -15.68 6.66 -0.15
CA GLY A 149 -16.92 7.32 0.25
C GLY A 149 -17.91 7.59 -0.89
N ARG A 150 -17.72 7.00 -2.07
CA ARG A 150 -18.58 7.20 -3.24
C ARG A 150 -19.84 6.34 -3.24
N ALA A 151 -19.95 5.40 -2.31
CA ALA A 151 -21.06 4.48 -2.22
C ALA A 151 -21.44 4.20 -0.76
N THR A 152 -22.74 4.26 -0.47
CA THR A 152 -23.33 3.96 0.84
C THR A 152 -24.45 2.93 0.77
N ASP A 153 -24.89 2.58 -0.44
CA ASP A 153 -25.94 1.62 -0.73
C ASP A 153 -25.70 0.95 -2.09
N ALA A 154 -26.56 -0.01 -2.47
CA ALA A 154 -26.39 -0.77 -3.71
C ALA A 154 -26.50 0.10 -4.98
N GLU A 155 -27.33 1.15 -4.98
CA GLU A 155 -27.55 2.01 -6.15
C GLU A 155 -26.35 2.92 -6.39
N SER A 156 -25.91 3.63 -5.35
CA SER A 156 -24.68 4.44 -5.38
C SER A 156 -23.45 3.58 -5.69
N LEU A 157 -23.39 2.34 -5.19
CA LEU A 157 -22.32 1.41 -5.52
C LEU A 157 -22.33 0.99 -7.00
N ALA A 158 -23.50 0.68 -7.56
CA ALA A 158 -23.64 0.39 -8.99
C ALA A 158 -23.20 1.58 -9.85
N ALA A 159 -23.65 2.79 -9.49
CA ALA A 159 -23.27 4.03 -10.17
C ALA A 159 -21.76 4.30 -10.09
N ALA A 160 -21.17 4.23 -8.89
CA ALA A 160 -19.75 4.54 -8.66
C ALA A 160 -18.79 3.51 -9.27
N THR A 161 -19.24 2.26 -9.42
CA THR A 161 -18.42 1.18 -9.98
C THR A 161 -18.70 0.93 -11.46
N GLY A 162 -19.85 1.34 -12.01
CA GLY A 162 -20.30 0.96 -13.35
C GLY A 162 -20.69 -0.53 -13.47
N LEU A 163 -20.89 -1.23 -12.34
CA LEU A 163 -21.28 -2.64 -12.31
C LEU A 163 -22.81 -2.78 -12.27
N PRO A 164 -23.40 -3.84 -12.86
CA PRO A 164 -24.83 -4.11 -12.74
C PRO A 164 -25.27 -4.31 -11.29
N LEU A 165 -26.51 -3.93 -10.97
CA LEU A 165 -27.08 -4.05 -9.62
C LEU A 165 -27.00 -5.49 -9.06
N ASN A 166 -27.17 -6.50 -9.91
CA ASN A 166 -27.03 -7.92 -9.53
C ASN A 166 -25.64 -8.23 -8.96
N THR A 167 -24.60 -7.64 -9.55
CA THR A 167 -23.20 -7.89 -9.18
C THR A 167 -22.89 -7.23 -7.85
N VAL A 168 -23.29 -5.97 -7.68
CA VAL A 168 -23.05 -5.24 -6.42
C VAL A 168 -23.87 -5.82 -5.26
N ASN A 169 -25.07 -6.35 -5.51
CA ASN A 169 -25.86 -7.06 -4.51
C ASN A 169 -25.18 -8.35 -4.00
N LYS A 170 -24.16 -8.85 -4.72
CA LYS A 170 -23.33 -9.97 -4.30
C LYS A 170 -22.05 -9.53 -3.57
N LEU A 171 -21.94 -8.27 -3.10
CA LEU A 171 -20.72 -7.79 -2.43
C LEU A 171 -20.25 -8.69 -1.28
N VAL A 172 -21.18 -9.32 -0.55
CA VAL A 172 -20.85 -10.27 0.52
C VAL A 172 -20.12 -11.50 -0.03
N GLN A 173 -20.52 -12.02 -1.18
CA GLN A 173 -19.84 -13.14 -1.83
C GLN A 173 -18.47 -12.73 -2.38
N VAL A 174 -18.33 -11.46 -2.76
CA VAL A 174 -17.09 -10.92 -3.37
C VAL A 174 -16.05 -10.54 -2.32
N LEU A 175 -16.45 -9.98 -1.17
CA LEU A 175 -15.53 -9.47 -0.14
C LEU A 175 -15.62 -10.23 1.19
N GLY A 176 -16.70 -10.97 1.46
CA GLY A 176 -16.82 -11.80 2.66
C GLY A 176 -15.67 -12.80 2.84
N PRO A 177 -15.23 -13.52 1.78
CA PRO A 177 -14.17 -14.52 1.92
C PRO A 177 -12.83 -13.96 2.43
N ILE A 178 -12.45 -12.74 2.03
CA ILE A 178 -11.21 -12.14 2.55
C ILE A 178 -11.36 -11.75 4.03
N ILE A 179 -12.52 -11.22 4.43
CA ILE A 179 -12.78 -10.83 5.82
C ILE A 179 -12.77 -12.04 6.75
N GLU A 180 -13.40 -13.13 6.33
CA GLU A 180 -13.43 -14.40 7.08
C GLU A 180 -12.05 -15.02 7.19
N ALA A 181 -11.30 -15.10 6.08
CA ALA A 181 -9.97 -15.68 6.07
C ALA A 181 -8.97 -14.90 6.95
N ARG A 182 -9.20 -13.59 7.15
CA ARG A 182 -8.40 -12.73 8.00
C ARG A 182 -8.85 -12.72 9.46
N GLY A 183 -10.00 -13.31 9.79
CA GLY A 183 -10.56 -13.29 11.14
C GLY A 183 -10.99 -11.89 11.60
N GLU A 184 -11.32 -11.00 10.68
CA GLU A 184 -11.67 -9.59 10.97
C GLU A 184 -13.19 -9.38 11.19
N HIS A 185 -13.92 -10.49 11.33
CA HIS A 185 -15.34 -10.52 11.65
C HIS A 185 -15.64 -11.67 12.60
N ASP A 186 -16.55 -11.42 13.55
CA ASP A 186 -16.98 -12.43 14.52
C ASP A 186 -17.77 -13.54 13.80
N PRO A 187 -17.32 -14.82 13.84
CA PRO A 187 -17.99 -15.91 13.16
C PRO A 187 -19.40 -16.20 13.71
N CYS A 188 -19.74 -15.73 14.90
CA CYS A 188 -21.09 -15.84 15.47
C CYS A 188 -22.08 -14.85 14.86
N LEU A 189 -21.60 -13.80 14.18
CA LEU A 189 -22.43 -12.79 13.54
C LEU A 189 -22.58 -13.07 12.04
N ARG A 190 -23.78 -12.88 11.50
CA ARG A 190 -24.02 -13.04 10.07
C ARG A 190 -23.22 -12.02 9.25
N MET A 191 -22.42 -12.49 8.30
CA MET A 191 -21.81 -11.65 7.27
C MET A 191 -22.91 -10.98 6.42
N ASN A 192 -22.90 -9.65 6.38
CA ASN A 192 -23.89 -8.83 5.66
C ASN A 192 -23.22 -7.61 5.02
N ALA A 193 -23.98 -6.83 4.26
CA ALA A 193 -23.44 -5.66 3.56
C ALA A 193 -22.79 -4.66 4.54
N GLN A 194 -23.40 -4.41 5.69
CA GLN A 194 -22.89 -3.47 6.69
C GLN A 194 -21.48 -3.84 7.20
N VAL A 195 -21.21 -5.14 7.36
CA VAL A 195 -19.87 -5.64 7.69
C VAL A 195 -18.87 -5.28 6.59
N ILE A 196 -19.25 -5.45 5.32
CA ILE A 196 -18.40 -5.09 4.18
C ILE A 196 -18.11 -3.58 4.16
N TYR A 197 -19.14 -2.75 4.35
CA TYR A 197 -18.99 -1.29 4.39
C TYR A 197 -18.04 -0.85 5.51
N ARG A 198 -18.23 -1.38 6.72
CA ARG A 198 -17.34 -1.12 7.87
C ARG A 198 -15.90 -1.52 7.57
N TRP A 199 -15.71 -2.74 7.06
CA TRP A 199 -14.38 -3.28 6.76
C TRP A 199 -13.65 -2.45 5.70
N CYS A 200 -14.33 -2.04 4.62
CA CYS A 200 -13.74 -1.15 3.62
C CYS A 200 -13.36 0.21 4.20
N GLY A 201 -14.14 0.74 5.16
CA GLY A 201 -13.80 1.96 5.88
C GLY A 201 -12.56 1.82 6.76
N GLN A 202 -12.46 0.71 7.50
CA GLN A 202 -11.30 0.42 8.36
C GLN A 202 -10.00 0.27 7.58
N HIS A 203 -10.07 -0.29 6.36
CA HIS A 203 -8.91 -0.48 5.48
C HIS A 203 -8.79 0.61 4.41
N SER A 204 -9.46 1.74 4.59
CA SER A 204 -9.65 2.74 3.52
C SER A 204 -8.33 3.35 3.03
N CYS A 205 -7.37 3.62 3.92
CA CYS A 205 -6.07 4.18 3.53
C CYS A 205 -5.37 3.26 2.52
N TYR A 206 -5.25 1.97 2.83
CA TYR A 206 -4.61 1.01 1.94
C TYR A 206 -5.44 0.70 0.69
N ILE A 207 -6.76 0.53 0.80
CA ILE A 207 -7.61 0.22 -0.36
C ILE A 207 -7.53 1.35 -1.40
N GLN A 208 -7.61 2.61 -0.96
CA GLN A 208 -7.51 3.77 -1.86
C GLN A 208 -6.12 3.86 -2.49
N SER A 209 -5.08 3.65 -1.69
CA SER A 209 -3.69 3.56 -2.13
C SER A 209 -3.51 2.52 -3.26
N TRP A 210 -3.92 1.28 -3.02
CA TRP A 210 -3.83 0.21 -4.01
C TRP A 210 -4.64 0.54 -5.28
N CYS A 211 -5.87 1.04 -5.11
CA CYS A 211 -6.73 1.39 -6.25
C CYS A 211 -6.15 2.52 -7.10
N ARG A 212 -5.46 3.50 -6.52
CA ARG A 212 -4.79 4.58 -7.25
C ARG A 212 -3.70 4.06 -8.16
N ARG A 213 -2.83 3.19 -7.64
CA ARG A 213 -1.75 2.59 -8.45
C ARG A 213 -2.24 1.62 -9.52
N ASN A 214 -3.37 0.96 -9.28
CA ASN A 214 -3.90 -0.09 -10.16
C ASN A 214 -5.08 0.36 -11.05
N ARG A 215 -5.28 1.69 -11.23
CA ARG A 215 -6.33 2.27 -12.10
C ARG A 215 -7.76 1.89 -11.71
N HIS A 216 -8.00 1.78 -10.40
CA HIS A 216 -9.32 1.55 -9.81
C HIS A 216 -9.80 2.73 -8.94
N SER A 217 -9.12 3.88 -8.97
CA SER A 217 -9.48 5.10 -8.22
C SER A 217 -9.88 6.30 -9.09
N ARG A 218 -10.48 7.29 -8.40
CA ARG A 218 -10.91 8.68 -8.71
C ARG A 218 -11.09 9.21 -10.15
N ASN A 219 -10.32 8.75 -11.15
CA ASN A 219 -10.39 9.23 -12.54
C ASN A 219 -10.61 8.11 -13.58
N ALA A 220 -10.81 6.86 -13.14
CA ALA A 220 -11.01 5.72 -14.05
C ALA A 220 -12.49 5.47 -14.43
N TRP A 221 -13.44 6.25 -13.88
CA TRP A 221 -14.87 6.18 -14.17
C TRP A 221 -15.50 7.57 -14.03
#